data_AF-A0A2M6XWH5-F1
#
_entry.id   AF-A0A2M6XWH5-F1
#
_cell.length_a   1.000
_cell.length_b   1.000
_cell.length_c   1.000
_cell.angle_alpha   90.00
_cell.angle_beta   90.00
_cell.angle_gamma   90.00
#
_symmetry.space_group_name_H-M   'P 1'
#
loop_
_entity.id
_entity.type
_entity.pdbx_description
1 polymer ?
#
loop_
_entity_poly.entity_id
_entity_poly.type
_entity_poly.pdbx_seq_one_letter_code
_entity_poly.pdbx_strand_id
1 'polypeptide(L)'
;MQALQAELAALTAANNAREVEGVVTAALSAGKLLPPQEKWARDLGKANLAALAQYLETAQPIDALTATQTGGKKPEGQAEGELSEAQLAMCAATGVSPEAFKKTLAAQSAS
;
A
#
# COMPACT_ATOMS: atom_id res chain seq x y z
N MET A 1 -16.18 22.23 -37.07
CA MET A 1 -15.41 20.97 -37.24
C MET A 1 -14.10 20.97 -36.44
N GLN A 2 -13.25 22.00 -36.49
CA GLN A 2 -11.99 22.02 -35.72
C GLN A 2 -12.19 22.12 -34.19
N ALA A 3 -13.16 22.92 -33.72
CA ALA A 3 -13.48 23.02 -32.28
C ALA A 3 -13.89 21.67 -31.67
N LEU A 4 -14.73 20.91 -32.38
CA LEU A 4 -15.19 19.58 -31.95
C LEU A 4 -14.03 18.56 -31.89
N GLN A 5 -13.08 18.64 -32.83
CA GLN A 5 -11.86 17.82 -32.80
C GLN A 5 -10.95 18.19 -31.63
N ALA A 6 -10.86 19.48 -31.31
CA ALA A 6 -10.09 19.95 -30.16
C ALA A 6 -10.72 19.50 -28.83
N GLU A 7 -12.05 19.57 -28.70
CA GLU A 7 -12.77 19.04 -27.53
C GLU A 7 -12.60 17.53 -27.38
N LEU A 8 -12.70 16.77 -28.48
CA LEU A 8 -12.45 15.33 -28.46
C LEU A 8 -11.03 15.00 -28.03
N ALA A 9 -10.03 15.68 -28.62
CA ALA A 9 -8.63 15.47 -28.26
C ALA A 9 -8.35 15.82 -26.79
N ALA A 10 -8.94 16.92 -26.28
CA ALA A 10 -8.83 17.30 -24.88
C ALA A 10 -9.47 16.27 -23.95
N LEU A 11 -10.65 15.75 -24.31
CA LEU A 11 -11.35 14.74 -23.54
C LEU A 11 -10.57 13.41 -23.52
N THR A 12 -10.02 12.99 -24.67
CA THR A 12 -9.17 11.80 -24.75
C THR A 12 -7.91 11.96 -23.91
N ALA A 13 -7.26 13.12 -23.96
CA ALA A 13 -6.07 13.39 -23.14
C ALA A 13 -6.39 13.36 -21.63
N ALA A 14 -7.53 13.94 -21.23
CA ALA A 14 -7.99 13.92 -19.84
C ALA A 14 -8.32 12.50 -19.37
N ASN A 15 -8.95 11.68 -20.22
CA ASN A 15 -9.24 10.29 -19.92
C ASN A 15 -7.94 9.48 -19.74
N ASN A 16 -7.01 9.58 -20.69
CA ASN A 16 -5.70 8.92 -20.60
C ASN A 16 -4.95 9.32 -19.34
N ALA A 17 -4.95 10.61 -18.97
CA ALA A 17 -4.31 11.07 -17.75
C ALA A 17 -4.91 10.37 -16.51
N ARG A 18 -6.25 10.31 -16.42
CA ARG A 18 -6.95 9.64 -15.32
C ARG A 18 -6.66 8.14 -15.25
N GLU A 19 -6.62 7.45 -16.39
CA GLU A 19 -6.28 6.02 -16.43
C GLU A 19 -4.85 5.77 -15.95
N VAL A 20 -3.89 6.59 -16.39
CA VAL A 20 -2.49 6.50 -15.92
C VAL A 20 -2.40 6.68 -14.40
N GLU A 21 -3.10 7.67 -13.84
CA GLU A 21 -3.11 7.87 -12.38
C GLU A 21 -3.71 6.68 -11.64
N GLY A 22 -4.80 6.12 -12.14
CA GLY A 22 -5.45 4.94 -11.55
C GLY A 22 -4.53 3.71 -11.56
N VAL A 23 -3.91 3.42 -12.71
CA VAL A 23 -3.00 2.28 -12.88
C VAL A 23 -1.76 2.41 -12.00
N VAL A 24 -1.13 3.59 -11.96
CA VAL A 24 0.05 3.84 -11.13
C VAL A 24 -0.29 3.70 -9.63
N THR A 25 -1.41 4.27 -9.20
CA THR A 25 -1.84 4.18 -7.80
C THR A 25 -2.14 2.74 -7.39
N ALA A 26 -2.84 1.99 -8.24
CA ALA A 26 -3.11 0.58 -7.99
C ALA A 26 -1.81 -0.25 -7.91
N ALA A 27 -0.83 0.04 -8.77
CA ALA A 27 0.46 -0.64 -8.77
C ALA A 27 1.30 -0.36 -7.52
N LEU A 28 1.28 0.88 -7.02
CA LEU A 28 1.94 1.25 -5.77
C LEU A 28 1.30 0.53 -4.57
N SER A 29 -0.04 0.55 -4.49
CA SER A 29 -0.77 -0.13 -3.42
C SER A 29 -0.57 -1.65 -3.45
N ALA A 30 -0.45 -2.23 -4.64
CA ALA A 30 -0.15 -3.65 -4.81
C ALA A 30 1.33 -4.00 -4.53
N GLY A 31 2.20 -3.02 -4.24
CA GLY A 31 3.64 -3.24 -4.05
C GLY A 31 4.38 -3.69 -5.31
N LYS A 32 3.74 -3.57 -6.48
CA LYS A 32 4.30 -3.89 -7.81
C LYS A 32 5.16 -2.74 -8.37
N LEU A 33 4.90 -1.53 -7.88
CA LEU A 33 5.67 -0.33 -8.23
C LEU A 33 6.27 0.25 -6.95
N LEU A 34 7.53 0.68 -7.02
CA LEU A 34 8.19 1.35 -5.91
C LEU A 34 7.87 2.86 -5.91
N PRO A 35 7.73 3.53 -4.76
CA PRO A 35 7.47 4.97 -4.71
C PRO A 35 8.47 5.83 -5.52
N PRO A 36 9.79 5.54 -5.52
CA PRO A 36 10.74 6.26 -6.38
C PRO A 36 10.49 6.10 -7.90
N GLN A 37 9.82 5.02 -8.31
CA GLN A 37 9.47 4.76 -9.71
C GLN A 37 8.16 5.43 -10.14
N GLU A 38 7.40 6.02 -9.22
CA GLU A 38 6.09 6.61 -9.51
C GLU A 38 6.17 7.64 -10.64
N LYS A 39 7.12 8.58 -10.57
CA LYS A 39 7.28 9.62 -11.59
C LYS A 39 7.56 9.02 -12.97
N TRP A 40 8.47 8.05 -13.02
CA TRP A 40 8.80 7.32 -14.26
C TRP A 40 7.57 6.61 -14.83
N ALA A 41 6.79 5.93 -13.98
CA ALA A 41 5.59 5.21 -14.39
C ALA A 41 4.50 6.16 -14.92
N ARG A 42 4.30 7.32 -14.28
CA ARG A 42 3.37 8.35 -14.75
C ARG A 42 3.79 8.93 -16.09
N ASP A 43 5.09 9.20 -16.27
CA ASP A 43 5.62 9.74 -17.52
C ASP A 43 5.53 8.68 -18.65
N LEU A 44 5.83 7.41 -18.35
CA LEU A 44 5.67 6.29 -19.29
C LEU A 44 4.20 6.09 -19.66
N GLY A 45 3.28 6.08 -18.69
CA GLY A 45 1.86 5.86 -18.96
C GLY A 45 1.24 6.95 -19.85
N LYS A 46 1.66 8.21 -19.68
CA LYS A 46 1.24 9.32 -20.55
C LYS A 46 1.72 9.15 -21.99
N ALA A 47 2.90 8.56 -22.18
CA ALA A 47 3.46 8.29 -23.51
C ALA A 47 2.89 7.00 -24.13
N ASN A 48 2.75 5.95 -23.31
CA ASN A 48 2.31 4.62 -23.71
C ASN A 48 1.77 3.83 -22.50
N LEU A 49 0.46 3.91 -22.28
CA LEU A 49 -0.23 3.17 -21.22
C LEU A 49 -0.11 1.65 -21.39
N ALA A 50 -0.10 1.14 -22.63
CA ALA A 50 0.01 -0.29 -22.89
C ALA A 50 1.37 -0.86 -22.42
N ALA A 51 2.45 -0.13 -22.64
CA ALA A 51 3.77 -0.52 -22.16
C ALA A 51 3.84 -0.53 -20.62
N LEU A 52 3.21 0.45 -19.96
CA LEU A 52 3.10 0.48 -18.51
C LEU A 52 2.29 -0.73 -18.00
N ALA A 53 1.14 -1.02 -18.61
CA ALA A 53 0.31 -2.17 -18.23
C ALA A 53 1.08 -3.49 -18.36
N GLN A 54 1.77 -3.69 -19.48
CA GLN A 54 2.55 -4.91 -19.73
C GLN A 54 3.69 -5.10 -18.72
N TYR A 55 4.36 -4.01 -18.33
CA TYR A 55 5.33 -4.04 -17.23
C TYR A 55 4.68 -4.50 -15.92
N LEU A 56 3.54 -3.91 -15.55
CA LEU A 56 2.82 -4.19 -14.30
C LEU A 56 2.21 -5.60 -14.24
N GLU A 57 1.90 -6.21 -15.38
CA GLU A 57 1.51 -7.62 -15.46
C GLU A 57 2.65 -8.55 -15.03
N THR A 58 3.89 -8.23 -15.43
CA THR A 58 5.07 -9.02 -15.08
C THR A 58 5.68 -8.68 -13.72
N ALA A 59 5.44 -7.45 -13.24
CA ALA A 59 5.94 -6.99 -11.95
C ALA A 59 5.35 -7.82 -10.80
N GLN A 60 6.23 -8.53 -10.09
CA GLN A 60 5.88 -9.23 -8.86
C GLN A 60 5.81 -8.24 -7.70
N PRO A 61 4.81 -8.36 -6.82
CA PRO A 61 4.77 -7.55 -5.60
C PRO A 61 6.02 -7.80 -4.77
N ILE A 62 6.60 -6.73 -4.23
CA ILE A 62 7.79 -6.84 -3.38
C ILE A 62 7.31 -7.24 -1.99
N ASP A 63 7.48 -8.52 -1.64
CA ASP A 63 7.10 -9.08 -0.34
C ASP A 63 7.69 -8.29 0.84
N ALA A 64 8.85 -7.65 0.69
CA ALA A 64 9.45 -6.81 1.73
C ALA A 64 8.60 -5.58 2.11
N LEU A 65 7.72 -5.11 1.22
CA LEU A 65 6.81 -3.99 1.50
C LEU A 65 5.57 -4.43 2.28
N THR A 66 5.22 -5.73 2.22
CA THR A 66 4.14 -6.33 3.03
C THR A 66 4.68 -7.10 4.24
N ALA A 67 5.99 -7.39 4.26
CA ALA A 67 6.66 -8.08 5.35
C ALA A 67 6.74 -7.18 6.58
N THR A 68 5.88 -7.47 7.56
CA THR A 68 6.07 -7.01 8.92
C THR A 68 7.25 -7.76 9.55
N GLN A 69 7.90 -7.16 10.58
CA GLN A 69 9.09 -7.71 11.25
C GLN A 69 8.93 -9.19 11.67
N THR A 70 7.71 -9.64 11.92
CA THR A 70 7.40 -11.01 12.32
C THR A 70 6.83 -11.88 11.19
N GLY A 71 6.76 -11.36 9.96
CA GLY A 71 6.10 -12.03 8.82
C GLY A 71 4.63 -12.32 9.10
N GLY A 72 3.96 -11.43 9.85
CA GLY A 72 2.59 -11.64 10.33
C GLY A 72 2.46 -12.70 11.44
N LYS A 73 3.55 -13.36 11.86
CA LYS A 73 3.51 -14.31 12.97
C LYS A 73 3.54 -13.58 14.30
N LYS A 74 2.80 -14.05 15.28
CA LYS A 74 2.95 -13.56 16.66
C LYS A 74 4.30 -14.05 17.22
N PRO A 75 4.94 -13.30 18.13
CA PRO A 75 6.13 -13.78 18.85
C PRO A 75 5.84 -15.17 19.45
N GLU A 76 6.76 -16.13 19.26
CA GLU A 76 6.62 -17.47 19.83
C GLU A 76 6.50 -17.37 21.36
N GLY A 77 5.43 -17.98 21.92
CA GLY A 77 5.18 -18.03 23.36
C GLY A 77 4.03 -17.16 23.89
N GLN A 78 3.34 -16.38 23.05
CA GLN A 78 2.13 -15.63 23.47
C GLN A 78 0.86 -16.44 23.19
N ALA A 79 0.19 -16.90 24.25
CA ALA A 79 -1.18 -17.38 24.19
C ALA A 79 -2.14 -16.24 23.76
N GLU A 80 -3.25 -16.59 23.13
CA GLU A 80 -4.20 -15.63 22.59
C GLU A 80 -4.76 -14.73 23.71
N GLY A 81 -4.43 -13.43 23.67
CA GLY A 81 -4.88 -12.44 24.67
C GLY A 81 -3.98 -12.30 25.90
N GLU A 82 -2.82 -12.95 25.95
CA GLU A 82 -1.83 -12.76 27.00
C GLU A 82 -0.74 -11.76 26.62
N LEU A 83 -0.33 -10.95 27.60
CA LEU A 83 0.76 -10.01 27.43
C LEU A 83 2.08 -10.71 27.75
N SER A 84 3.09 -10.55 26.89
CA SER A 84 4.46 -10.97 27.25
C SER A 84 4.95 -10.24 28.50
N GLU A 85 5.96 -10.83 29.16
CA GLU A 85 6.68 -10.20 30.26
C GLU A 85 7.18 -8.79 29.90
N ALA A 86 7.67 -8.59 28.68
CA ALA A 86 8.09 -7.27 28.21
C ALA A 86 6.92 -6.27 28.13
N GLN A 87 5.73 -6.72 27.70
CA GLN A 87 4.53 -5.89 27.65
C GLN A 87 3.96 -5.62 29.04
N LEU A 88 4.03 -6.57 29.96
CA LEU A 88 3.67 -6.38 31.38
C LEU A 88 4.62 -5.39 32.07
N ALA A 89 5.93 -5.49 31.82
CA ALA A 89 6.91 -4.55 32.34
C ALA A 89 6.70 -3.13 31.77
N MET A 90 6.34 -3.02 30.49
CA MET A 90 5.96 -1.73 29.89
C MET A 90 4.69 -1.16 30.54
N CYS A 91 3.64 -1.97 30.73
CA CYS A 91 2.43 -1.56 31.43
C CYS A 91 2.74 -1.04 32.85
N ALA A 92 3.63 -1.73 33.57
CA ALA A 92 4.09 -1.33 34.91
C ALA A 92 4.91 -0.03 34.88
N ALA A 93 5.78 0.17 33.89
CA ALA A 93 6.65 1.34 33.76
C ALA A 93 5.91 2.59 33.30
N THR A 94 4.89 2.46 32.45
CA THR A 94 4.13 3.59 31.88
C THR A 94 2.79 3.84 32.57
N GLY A 95 2.41 2.99 33.54
CA GLY A 95 1.13 3.07 34.26
C GLY A 95 -0.10 2.72 33.41
N VAL A 96 0.10 2.09 32.25
CA VAL A 96 -1.00 1.62 31.39
C VAL A 96 -1.51 0.30 31.95
N SER A 97 -2.82 0.17 32.17
CA SER A 97 -3.36 -1.08 32.68
C SER A 97 -3.22 -2.21 31.65
N PRO A 98 -2.88 -3.44 32.08
CA PRO A 98 -2.77 -4.60 31.20
C PRO A 98 -4.04 -4.83 30.35
N GLU A 99 -5.21 -4.52 30.90
CA GLU A 99 -6.50 -4.64 30.19
C GLU A 99 -6.67 -3.63 29.05
N ALA A 100 -6.26 -2.37 29.27
CA ALA A 100 -6.29 -1.34 28.23
C ALA A 100 -5.31 -1.66 27.09
N PHE A 101 -4.14 -2.20 27.45
CA PHE A 101 -3.14 -2.64 26.49
C PHE A 101 -3.64 -3.84 25.66
N LYS A 102 -4.26 -4.86 26.30
CA LYS A 102 -4.92 -5.98 25.60
C LYS A 102 -6.00 -5.52 24.61
N LYS A 103 -6.83 -4.55 25.00
CA LYS A 103 -7.88 -3.99 24.14
C LYS A 103 -7.31 -3.28 22.90
N THR A 104 -6.19 -2.58 23.05
CA THR A 104 -5.48 -1.93 21.94
C THR A 104 -4.83 -2.95 21.02
N LEU A 105 -4.23 -4.00 21.57
CA LEU A 105 -3.63 -5.10 20.82
C LEU A 105 -4.66 -5.84 19.97
N ALA A 106 -5.82 -6.17 20.54
CA ALA A 106 -6.92 -6.80 19.82
C ALA A 106 -7.41 -5.94 18.63
N ALA A 107 -7.44 -4.61 18.79
CA ALA A 107 -7.79 -3.68 17.73
C ALA A 107 -6.74 -3.59 16.61
N GLN A 108 -5.44 -3.70 16.95
CA GLN A 108 -4.35 -3.67 15.97
C GLN A 108 -4.22 -4.96 15.16
N SER A 109 -4.59 -6.12 15.72
CA SER A 109 -4.62 -7.40 14.99
C SER A 109 -5.87 -7.60 14.11
N ALA A 110 -6.81 -6.66 14.14
CA ALA A 110 -8.06 -6.71 13.38
C ALA A 110 -8.10 -5.71 12.20
N SER A 111 -6.99 -5.05 11.89
CA SER A 111 -6.80 -4.19 10.70
C SER A 111 -5.76 -4.79 9.77
#